data_AF-A0A7J3B095-F1
#
_entry.id   AF-A0A7J3B095-F1
#
_cell.length_a   1.000
_cell.length_b   1.000
_cell.length_c   1.000
_cell.angle_alpha   90.00
_cell.angle_beta   90.00
_cell.angle_gamma   90.00
#
_symmetry.space_group_name_H-M   'P 1'
#
loop_
_entity.id
_entity.type
_entity.pdbx_description
1 polymer ?
#
loop_
_entity_poly.entity_id
_entity_poly.type
_entity_poly.pdbx_seq_one_letter_code
_entity_poly.pdbx_strand_id
1 'polypeptide(L)'
;MLRPPPKFVYVRWIGLLATLIPMSALLILYLFSPAPLEGLMYSIVVIAPLLLFSYYLDLLIRLIPMPERIRHPFPKVWISWIIAFPIARLGISEPILARLIGSTINIDGRALLAMLFLGAVYGVFFYTAYMVLLRIYVRRKLSKGALPEEFY
;
A
#
# COMPACT_ATOMS: atom_id res chain seq x y z
N MET A 1 4.67 26.29 26.35
CA MET A 1 3.87 26.11 25.11
C MET A 1 3.97 24.65 24.69
N LEU A 2 2.88 23.88 24.83
CA LEU A 2 2.82 22.50 24.33
C LEU A 2 2.78 22.57 22.80
N ARG A 3 3.83 22.09 22.13
CA ARG A 3 3.82 21.99 20.67
C ARG A 3 2.64 21.11 20.26
N PRO A 4 1.89 21.50 19.21
CA PRO A 4 0.82 20.66 18.69
C PRO A 4 1.38 19.27 18.35
N PRO A 5 0.58 18.20 18.50
CA PRO A 5 1.03 16.87 18.14
C PRO A 5 1.49 16.87 16.69
N PRO A 6 2.63 16.23 16.37
CA PRO A 6 3.20 16.27 15.03
C PRO A 6 2.16 15.77 14.02
N LYS A 7 1.97 16.56 12.95
CA LYS A 7 1.06 16.18 11.86
C LYS A 7 1.61 14.91 11.21
N PHE A 8 0.73 13.98 10.84
CA PHE A 8 1.14 12.81 10.08
C PHE A 8 1.60 13.25 8.69
N VAL A 9 2.91 13.18 8.44
CA VAL A 9 3.52 13.42 7.14
C VAL A 9 3.74 12.09 6.45
N TYR A 10 3.11 11.92 5.29
CA TYR A 10 3.27 10.73 4.47
C TYR A 10 4.53 10.84 3.61
N VAL A 11 5.49 9.94 3.82
CA VAL A 11 6.73 9.89 3.06
C VAL A 11 6.59 8.85 1.96
N ARG A 12 6.42 9.33 0.71
CA ARG A 12 6.06 8.49 -0.45
C ARG A 12 6.99 7.30 -0.68
N TRP A 13 8.30 7.49 -0.59
CA TRP A 13 9.27 6.40 -0.82
C TRP A 13 9.26 5.36 0.31
N ILE A 14 8.93 5.74 1.56
CA ILE A 14 8.73 4.79 2.66
C ILE A 14 7.48 3.97 2.42
N GLY A 15 6.42 4.61 1.91
CA GLY A 15 5.24 3.93 1.41
C GLY A 15 5.59 2.87 0.37
N LEU A 16 6.30 3.28 -0.68
CA LEU A 16 6.73 2.37 -1.74
C LEU A 16 7.49 1.17 -1.19
N LEU A 17 8.43 1.37 -0.24
CA LEU A 17 9.14 0.26 0.41
C LEU A 17 8.22 -0.66 1.23
N ALA A 18 7.24 -0.11 1.95
CA ALA A 18 6.29 -0.90 2.73
C ALA A 18 5.45 -1.84 1.84
N THR A 19 5.22 -1.46 0.58
CA THR A 19 4.58 -2.31 -0.43
C THR A 19 5.59 -3.22 -1.13
N LEU A 20 6.80 -2.76 -1.41
CA LEU A 20 7.79 -3.52 -2.17
C LEU A 20 8.28 -4.76 -1.42
N ILE A 21 8.50 -4.68 -0.10
CA ILE A 21 9.02 -5.80 0.72
C ILE A 21 8.14 -7.07 0.61
N PRO A 22 6.83 -7.05 0.93
CA PRO A 22 5.99 -8.26 0.81
C PRO A 22 5.86 -8.71 -0.65
N MET A 23 5.89 -7.79 -1.60
CA MET A 23 5.70 -8.08 -3.02
C MET A 23 6.94 -8.74 -3.64
N SER A 24 8.14 -8.37 -3.20
CA SER A 24 9.38 -9.08 -3.55
C SER A 24 9.36 -10.52 -3.04
N ALA A 25 8.84 -10.75 -1.82
CA ALA A 25 8.70 -12.11 -1.30
C ALA A 25 7.72 -12.95 -2.14
N LEU A 26 6.59 -12.37 -2.55
CA LEU A 26 5.64 -13.02 -3.44
C LEU A 26 6.26 -13.36 -4.80
N LEU A 27 7.00 -12.41 -5.39
CA LEU A 27 7.69 -12.61 -6.67
C LEU A 27 8.72 -13.75 -6.58
N ILE A 28 9.48 -13.82 -5.48
CA ILE A 28 10.42 -14.93 -5.24
C ILE A 28 9.68 -16.27 -5.20
N LEU A 29 8.53 -16.36 -4.51
CA LEU A 29 7.74 -17.60 -4.47
C LEU A 29 7.29 -18.04 -5.86
N TYR A 30 6.85 -17.11 -6.72
CA TYR A 30 6.42 -17.43 -8.08
C TYR A 30 7.56 -17.88 -9.00
N LEU A 31 8.78 -17.39 -8.78
CA LEU A 31 9.97 -17.86 -9.52
C LEU A 31 10.29 -19.34 -9.27
N PHE A 32 9.85 -19.91 -8.15
CA PHE A 32 9.98 -21.34 -7.83
C PHE A 32 8.75 -22.17 -8.22
N SER A 33 7.75 -21.56 -8.84
CA SER A 33 6.55 -22.28 -9.29
C SER A 33 6.81 -23.07 -10.58
N PRO A 34 5.97 -24.08 -10.91
CA PRO A 34 6.09 -24.83 -12.16
C PRO A 34 5.97 -23.98 -13.44
N ALA A 35 5.36 -22.80 -13.35
CA ALA A 35 5.17 -21.86 -14.46
C ALA A 35 5.78 -20.48 -14.10
N PRO A 36 7.11 -20.37 -14.04
CA PRO A 36 7.77 -19.17 -13.51
C PRO A 36 7.53 -17.93 -14.36
N LEU A 37 7.37 -18.07 -15.68
CA LEU A 37 7.09 -16.95 -16.59
C LEU A 37 5.70 -16.34 -16.34
N GLU A 38 4.68 -17.19 -16.22
CA GLU A 38 3.31 -16.76 -15.91
C GLU A 38 3.23 -16.18 -14.51
N GLY A 39 3.91 -16.80 -13.53
CA GLY A 39 4.01 -16.27 -12.17
C GLY A 39 4.70 -14.91 -12.11
N LEU A 40 5.75 -14.69 -12.91
CA LEU A 40 6.41 -13.39 -13.03
C LEU A 40 5.47 -12.34 -13.63
N MET A 41 4.81 -12.66 -14.75
CA MET A 41 3.84 -11.76 -15.39
C MET A 41 2.70 -11.40 -14.45
N TYR A 42 2.11 -12.40 -13.78
CA TYR A 42 1.08 -12.22 -12.77
C TYR A 42 1.56 -11.28 -11.66
N SER A 43 2.75 -11.54 -11.11
CA SER A 43 3.34 -10.74 -10.04
C SER A 43 3.53 -9.30 -10.47
N ILE A 44 4.18 -9.05 -11.61
CA ILE A 44 4.45 -7.67 -12.09
C ILE A 44 3.14 -6.91 -12.29
N VAL A 45 2.17 -7.51 -12.95
CA VAL A 45 0.89 -6.86 -13.28
C VAL A 45 0.08 -6.54 -12.02
N VAL A 46 0.10 -7.41 -11.00
CA VAL A 46 -0.60 -7.16 -9.72
C VAL A 46 0.17 -6.18 -8.82
N ILE A 47 1.50 -6.26 -8.78
CA ILE A 47 2.34 -5.46 -7.89
C ILE A 47 2.44 -4.01 -8.36
N ALA A 48 2.60 -3.77 -9.67
CA ALA A 48 2.86 -2.43 -10.19
C ALA A 48 1.77 -1.40 -9.83
N PRO A 49 0.46 -1.70 -9.97
CA PRO A 49 -0.60 -0.80 -9.52
C PRO A 49 -0.54 -0.53 -8.01
N LEU A 50 -0.26 -1.56 -7.19
CA LEU A 50 -0.15 -1.40 -5.74
C LEU A 50 1.04 -0.49 -5.35
N LEU A 51 2.17 -0.61 -6.03
CA LEU A 51 3.32 0.30 -5.85
C LEU A 51 2.95 1.74 -6.19
N LEU A 52 2.21 1.94 -7.28
CA LEU A 52 1.74 3.28 -7.69
C LEU A 52 0.80 3.88 -6.65
N PHE A 53 -0.22 3.13 -6.22
CA PHE A 53 -1.16 3.56 -5.18
C PHE A 53 -0.46 3.84 -3.86
N SER A 54 0.55 3.03 -3.53
CA SER A 54 1.37 3.25 -2.36
C SER A 54 2.16 4.55 -2.47
N TYR A 55 2.84 4.81 -3.59
CA TYR A 55 3.60 6.04 -3.74
C TYR A 55 2.73 7.31 -3.64
N TYR A 56 1.51 7.26 -4.19
CA TYR A 56 0.56 8.39 -4.20
C TYR A 56 -0.53 8.29 -3.12
N LEU A 57 -0.34 7.48 -2.08
CA LEU A 57 -1.35 7.26 -1.04
C LEU A 57 -1.71 8.56 -0.30
N ASP A 58 -0.79 9.54 -0.26
CA ASP A 58 -1.05 10.87 0.30
C ASP A 58 -2.22 11.58 -0.39
N LEU A 59 -2.41 11.38 -1.69
CA LEU A 59 -3.54 11.96 -2.43
C LEU A 59 -4.85 11.33 -1.99
N LEU A 60 -4.90 10.01 -1.83
CA LEU A 60 -6.09 9.30 -1.36
C LEU A 60 -6.44 9.69 0.08
N ILE A 61 -5.43 9.78 0.96
CA ILE A 61 -5.60 10.17 2.36
C ILE A 61 -6.19 11.58 2.49
N ARG A 62 -5.87 12.50 1.57
CA ARG A 62 -6.42 13.87 1.55
C ARG A 62 -7.89 13.90 1.15
N LEU A 63 -8.34 12.96 0.32
CA LEU A 63 -9.72 12.87 -0.15
C LEU A 63 -10.67 12.26 0.88
N ILE A 64 -10.15 11.59 1.91
CA ILE A 64 -10.97 10.95 2.94
C ILE A 64 -11.26 11.96 4.06
N PRO A 65 -12.50 12.50 4.16
CA PRO A 65 -12.87 13.34 5.28
C PRO A 65 -12.87 12.50 6.56
N MET A 66 -12.28 13.04 7.63
CA MET A 66 -12.30 12.41 8.95
C MET A 66 -12.87 13.38 9.96
N PRO A 67 -13.72 12.92 10.88
CA PRO A 67 -14.13 13.71 12.04
C PRO A 67 -12.91 14.21 12.80
N GLU A 68 -12.95 15.46 13.30
CA GLU A 68 -11.83 16.07 14.05
C GLU A 68 -11.42 15.28 15.31
N ARG A 69 -12.35 14.45 15.82
CA ARG A 69 -12.11 13.53 16.94
C ARG A 69 -11.10 12.43 16.60
N ILE A 70 -10.98 12.05 15.33
CA ILE A 70 -10.05 11.01 14.86
C ILE A 70 -8.74 11.67 14.45
N ARG A 71 -7.81 11.77 15.40
CA ARG A 71 -6.47 12.32 15.17
C ARG A 71 -5.45 11.31 14.67
N HIS A 72 -5.73 10.02 14.86
CA HIS A 72 -4.79 8.96 14.50
C HIS A 72 -4.78 8.73 12.97
N PRO A 73 -3.62 8.53 12.33
CA PRO A 73 -3.54 8.41 10.86
C PRO A 73 -4.02 7.05 10.32
N PHE A 74 -4.04 6.01 11.17
CA PHE A 74 -4.42 4.65 10.78
C PHE A 74 -5.76 4.56 10.02
N PRO A 75 -6.89 5.12 10.48
CA PRO A 75 -8.16 4.97 9.78
C PRO A 75 -8.13 5.53 8.36
N LYS A 76 -7.39 6.62 8.12
CA LYS A 76 -7.26 7.19 6.76
C LYS A 76 -6.48 6.24 5.85
N VAL A 77 -5.35 5.71 6.33
CA VAL A 77 -4.54 4.74 5.58
C VAL A 77 -5.33 3.46 5.31
N TRP A 78 -6.06 2.97 6.32
CA TRP A 78 -6.84 1.75 6.23
C TRP A 78 -7.98 1.87 5.21
N ILE A 79 -8.79 2.94 5.28
CA ILE A 79 -9.85 3.20 4.29
C ILE A 79 -9.27 3.42 2.89
N SER A 80 -8.13 4.11 2.79
CA SER A 80 -7.46 4.31 1.49
C SER A 80 -7.16 2.97 0.82
N TRP A 81 -6.70 1.97 1.57
CA TRP A 81 -6.41 0.64 1.02
C TRP A 81 -7.66 -0.20 0.74
N ILE A 82 -8.73 -0.06 1.54
CA ILE A 82 -10.02 -0.67 1.22
C ILE A 82 -10.51 -0.22 -0.17
N ILE A 83 -10.25 1.03 -0.55
CA ILE A 83 -10.65 1.59 -1.85
C ILE A 83 -9.61 1.30 -2.94
N ALA A 84 -8.33 1.55 -2.66
CA ALA A 84 -7.26 1.42 -3.65
C ALA A 84 -7.05 -0.03 -4.11
N PHE A 85 -7.18 -1.00 -3.20
CA PHE A 85 -6.92 -2.41 -3.51
C PHE A 85 -7.87 -3.00 -4.57
N PRO A 86 -9.21 -2.88 -4.45
CA PRO A 86 -10.11 -3.36 -5.51
C PRO A 86 -9.92 -2.61 -6.83
N ILE A 87 -9.61 -1.30 -6.80
CA ILE A 87 -9.30 -0.55 -8.03
C ILE A 87 -8.03 -1.09 -8.69
N ALA A 88 -6.96 -1.28 -7.90
CA ALA A 88 -5.72 -1.86 -8.38
C ALA A 88 -5.92 -3.26 -8.96
N ARG A 89 -6.69 -4.12 -8.29
CA ARG A 89 -6.83 -5.53 -8.68
C ARG A 89 -7.87 -5.76 -9.77
N LEU A 90 -9.08 -5.23 -9.60
CA LEU A 90 -10.20 -5.44 -10.54
C LEU A 90 -10.21 -4.42 -11.67
N GLY A 91 -9.89 -3.15 -11.36
CA GLY A 91 -9.93 -2.06 -12.32
C GLY A 91 -8.72 -2.00 -13.25
N ILE A 92 -7.55 -2.45 -12.79
CA ILE A 92 -6.29 -2.33 -13.54
C ILE A 92 -5.68 -3.71 -13.83
N SER A 93 -5.38 -4.50 -12.79
CA SER A 93 -4.62 -5.75 -12.96
C SER A 93 -5.40 -6.79 -13.75
N GLU A 94 -6.67 -7.05 -13.40
CA GLU A 94 -7.46 -8.10 -14.04
C GLU A 94 -7.68 -7.89 -15.54
N PRO A 95 -8.05 -6.69 -16.04
CA PRO A 95 -8.14 -6.44 -17.48
C PRO A 95 -6.82 -6.68 -18.23
N ILE A 96 -5.68 -6.41 -17.61
CA ILE A 96 -4.36 -6.66 -18.18
C ILE A 96 -4.08 -8.17 -18.20
N LEU A 97 -4.28 -8.86 -17.07
CA LEU A 97 -4.08 -10.31 -16.97
C LEU A 97 -4.98 -11.08 -17.94
N ALA A 98 -6.25 -10.68 -18.07
CA ALA A 98 -7.21 -11.27 -18.99
C ALA A 98 -6.72 -11.27 -20.45
N ARG A 99 -5.98 -10.24 -20.86
CA ARG A 99 -5.39 -10.14 -22.20
C ARG A 99 -4.08 -10.91 -22.36
N LEU A 100 -3.32 -11.08 -21.27
CA LEU A 100 -1.98 -11.66 -21.32
C LEU A 100 -1.98 -13.17 -21.12
N ILE A 101 -2.71 -13.66 -20.11
CA ILE A 101 -2.70 -15.06 -19.67
C ILE A 101 -4.11 -15.62 -19.41
N GLY A 102 -5.15 -14.84 -19.70
CA GLY A 102 -6.54 -15.19 -19.43
C GLY A 102 -7.04 -14.66 -18.08
N SER A 103 -8.36 -14.73 -17.90
CA SER A 103 -8.99 -14.22 -16.68
C SER A 103 -8.60 -15.07 -15.48
N THR A 104 -8.16 -14.40 -14.42
CA THR A 104 -7.71 -15.06 -13.19
C THR A 104 -8.78 -15.06 -12.10
N ILE A 105 -9.80 -14.21 -12.24
CA ILE A 105 -10.93 -14.10 -11.32
C ILE A 105 -12.23 -13.82 -12.08
N ASN A 106 -13.32 -14.44 -11.65
CA ASN A 106 -14.64 -14.08 -12.14
C ASN A 106 -15.10 -12.76 -11.47
N ILE A 107 -15.45 -11.75 -12.27
CA ILE A 107 -15.83 -10.43 -11.75
C ILE A 107 -17.30 -10.45 -11.34
N ASP A 108 -17.55 -10.81 -10.08
CA ASP A 108 -18.87 -10.78 -9.46
C ASP A 108 -18.86 -10.01 -8.13
N GLY A 109 -20.03 -9.93 -7.48
CA GLY A 109 -20.15 -9.26 -6.18
C GLY A 109 -19.32 -9.93 -5.08
N ARG A 110 -19.05 -11.23 -5.18
CA ARG A 110 -18.23 -11.97 -4.20
C ARG A 110 -16.75 -11.62 -4.37
N ALA A 111 -16.27 -11.51 -5.60
CA ALA A 111 -14.93 -11.03 -5.90
C ALA A 111 -14.72 -9.61 -5.38
N LEU A 112 -15.69 -8.71 -5.55
CA LEU A 112 -15.61 -7.36 -4.98
C LEU A 112 -15.50 -7.39 -3.45
N LEU A 113 -16.35 -8.16 -2.76
CA LEU A 113 -16.29 -8.31 -1.30
C LEU A 113 -14.93 -8.89 -0.85
N ALA A 114 -14.42 -9.89 -1.56
CA ALA A 114 -13.10 -10.46 -1.30
C ALA A 114 -11.99 -9.42 -1.48
N MET A 115 -12.05 -8.57 -2.51
CA MET A 115 -11.05 -7.52 -2.73
C MET A 115 -11.14 -6.39 -1.70
N LEU A 116 -12.33 -6.03 -1.25
CA LEU A 116 -12.51 -5.08 -0.13
C LEU A 116 -11.90 -5.63 1.16
N PHE A 117 -12.16 -6.91 1.46
CA PHE A 117 -11.57 -7.58 2.62
C PHE A 117 -10.04 -7.67 2.51
N LEU A 118 -9.51 -8.07 1.36
CA LEU A 118 -8.07 -8.07 1.10
C LEU A 118 -7.47 -6.66 1.22
N GLY A 119 -8.15 -5.63 0.74
CA GLY A 119 -7.75 -4.23 0.92
C GLY A 119 -7.70 -3.81 2.39
N ALA A 120 -8.67 -4.24 3.20
CA ALA A 120 -8.69 -3.99 4.64
C ALA A 120 -7.50 -4.67 5.34
N VAL A 121 -7.24 -5.95 5.05
CA VAL A 121 -6.11 -6.71 5.60
C VAL A 121 -4.79 -6.09 5.16
N TYR A 122 -4.68 -5.76 3.87
CA TYR A 122 -3.50 -5.11 3.30
C TYR A 122 -3.24 -3.75 3.93
N GLY A 123 -4.28 -2.95 4.20
CA GLY A 123 -4.15 -1.66 4.89
C GLY A 123 -3.55 -1.78 6.29
N VAL A 124 -3.91 -2.81 7.05
CA VAL A 124 -3.33 -3.10 8.38
C VAL A 124 -1.85 -3.47 8.26
N PHE A 125 -1.54 -4.39 7.34
CA PHE A 125 -0.16 -4.80 7.06
C PHE A 125 0.69 -3.60 6.64
N PHE A 126 0.21 -2.85 5.65
CA PHE A 126 0.88 -1.68 5.09
C PHE A 126 1.17 -0.64 6.16
N TYR A 127 0.18 -0.29 6.98
CA TYR A 127 0.36 0.69 8.05
C TYR A 127 1.42 0.24 9.06
N THR A 128 1.41 -1.04 9.42
CA THR A 128 2.37 -1.60 10.36
C THR A 128 3.79 -1.54 9.80
N ALA A 129 3.99 -2.02 8.56
CA ALA A 129 5.27 -1.95 7.87
C ALA A 129 5.76 -0.50 7.70
N TYR A 130 4.87 0.40 7.29
CA TYR A 130 5.16 1.82 7.14
C TYR A 130 5.62 2.45 8.47
N MET A 131 4.94 2.20 9.58
CA MET A 131 5.32 2.75 10.88
C MET A 131 6.67 2.23 11.38
N VAL A 132 6.99 0.96 11.11
CA VAL A 132 8.30 0.38 11.43
C VAL A 132 9.40 1.05 10.61
N LEU A 133 9.23 1.15 9.28
CA LEU A 133 10.20 1.79 8.40
C LEU A 133 10.37 3.29 8.71
N LEU A 134 9.27 3.99 8.97
CA LEU A 134 9.28 5.39 9.38
C LEU A 134 10.04 5.58 10.69
N ARG A 135 9.81 4.72 11.69
CA ARG A 135 10.55 4.77 12.96
C ARG A 135 12.04 4.57 12.77
N ILE A 136 12.45 3.63 11.90
CA ILE A 136 13.86 3.41 11.57
C ILE A 136 14.45 4.65 10.88
N TYR A 137 13.73 5.22 9.92
CA TYR A 137 14.15 6.43 9.21
C TYR A 137 14.35 7.62 10.15
N VAL A 138 13.34 7.93 10.98
CA VAL A 138 13.37 9.04 11.93
C VAL A 138 14.51 8.85 12.94
N ARG A 139 14.68 7.65 13.51
CA ARG A 139 15.80 7.36 14.45
C ARG A 139 17.16 7.62 13.81
N ARG A 140 17.37 7.20 12.56
CA ARG A 140 18.63 7.41 11.82
C ARG A 140 18.89 8.88 11.48
N LYS A 141 17.84 9.67 11.27
CA LYS A 141 17.96 11.11 10.99
C LYS A 141 18.19 11.93 12.27
N LEU A 142 17.51 11.57 13.37
CA LEU A 142 17.76 12.14 14.70
C LEU A 142 19.21 11.93 15.14
N SER A 143 19.75 10.72 14.99
CA SER A 143 21.14 10.44 15.36
C SER A 143 22.17 11.21 14.54
N LYS A 144 21.76 11.80 13.40
CA LYS A 144 22.60 12.61 12.51
C LYS A 144 22.30 14.11 12.62
N GLY A 145 21.42 14.54 13.53
CA GLY A 145 21.02 15.94 13.68
C GLY A 145 20.35 16.56 12.44
N ALA A 146 19.82 15.72 11.54
CA ALA A 146 19.35 16.14 10.20
C ALA A 146 17.86 15.86 9.99
N LEU A 147 17.04 16.02 11.04
CA LEU A 147 15.60 15.83 10.91
C LEU A 147 15.02 16.96 10.04
N PRO A 148 14.17 16.66 9.04
CA PRO A 148 13.46 17.72 8.31
C PRO A 148 12.52 18.49 9.24
N GLU A 149 12.32 19.79 8.98
CA GLU A 149 11.44 20.68 9.77
C GLU A 149 10.01 20.14 9.91
N GLU A 150 9.54 19.39 8.90
CA GLU A 150 8.22 18.76 8.87
C GLU A 150 7.96 17.74 9.99
N PHE A 151 9.01 17.29 10.69
CA PHE A 151 8.93 16.31 11.78
C PHE A 151 9.14 16.91 13.19
N TYR A 152 9.40 18.22 13.31
CA TYR A 152 9.60 18.95 14.58
C TYR A 152 8.30 19.54 15.15
#